data_AF-A0A3T1B3S6-F1
#
_entry.id   AF-A0A3T1B3S6-F1
#
_cell.length_a   1.000
_cell.length_b   1.000
_cell.length_c   1.000
_cell.angle_alpha   90.00
_cell.angle_beta   90.00
_cell.angle_gamma   90.00
#
_symmetry.space_group_name_H-M   'P 1'
#
loop_
_entity.id
_entity.type
_entity.pdbx_description
1 polymer ?
#
loop_
_entity_poly.entity_id
_entity_poly.type
_entity_poly.pdbx_seq_one_letter_code
_entity_poly.pdbx_strand_id
1 'polypeptide(L)'
;MLVEVLLDTPIRVHYGFLRLGDAHADLGDPREAMRGQVNGLCGAAIPGILHLKTGPMSGDVQVRVELHTAEPVVADIWPDVVEAPFSTRAENLMLAAYDRQEGPVDLPPGNYRVRYCAGGDATLLQFWPATGADRIVKQSRDIGGYWHGVERQPALTRAELADRITGLRTRRAERLQDYAEDHLYDIWQGRVPDDPRLREAGWSAARLSQLDPDLVAALADAGDEQRRAVAAWAVERILGQAGLLGHPWAAVALAALRDGMPLPDEGGIRRSLSHDQAAGLAVEELFNAAVGINTLTDVCEAVAIAADRAPAPELVLTGVRQAFPDLVRG
;
A
#
# COMPACT_ATOMS: atom_id res chain seq x y z
N MET A 1 -29.51 23.23 -6.20
CA MET A 1 -29.34 24.14 -7.36
C MET A 1 -28.17 23.62 -8.18
N LEU A 2 -28.23 23.73 -9.52
CA LEU A 2 -27.13 23.33 -10.40
C LEU A 2 -25.89 24.14 -10.06
N VAL A 3 -24.78 23.44 -9.83
CA VAL A 3 -23.45 24.03 -9.64
C VAL A 3 -22.78 24.12 -11.01
N GLU A 4 -22.68 22.99 -11.69
CA GLU A 4 -21.85 22.86 -12.89
C GLU A 4 -22.32 21.73 -13.81
N VAL A 5 -22.11 21.92 -15.12
CA VAL A 5 -22.20 20.85 -16.12
C VAL A 5 -20.79 20.30 -16.31
N LEU A 6 -20.56 19.08 -15.85
CA LEU A 6 -19.24 18.45 -15.85
C LEU A 6 -18.89 17.83 -17.21
N LEU A 7 -19.90 17.46 -18.00
CA LEU A 7 -19.75 16.88 -19.34
C LEU A 7 -21.04 17.07 -20.13
N ASP A 8 -20.94 17.38 -21.42
CA ASP A 8 -22.08 17.42 -22.34
C ASP A 8 -21.56 17.02 -23.74
N THR A 9 -21.66 15.74 -24.08
CA THR A 9 -21.03 15.18 -25.28
C THR A 9 -21.81 13.99 -25.85
N PRO A 10 -21.84 13.80 -27.18
CA PRO A 10 -22.29 12.54 -27.77
C PRO A 10 -21.20 11.47 -27.60
N ILE A 11 -21.59 10.27 -27.19
CA ILE A 11 -20.71 9.11 -27.15
C ILE A 11 -21.33 7.96 -27.94
N ARG A 12 -20.51 7.32 -28.77
CA ARG A 12 -20.90 6.11 -29.49
C ARG A 12 -20.97 4.95 -28.50
N VAL A 13 -22.16 4.39 -28.33
CA VAL A 13 -22.43 3.20 -27.54
C VAL A 13 -22.33 1.96 -28.40
N HIS A 14 -21.76 0.91 -27.81
CA HIS A 14 -21.84 -0.46 -28.27
C HIS A 14 -22.32 -1.33 -27.10
N TYR A 15 -23.14 -2.35 -27.39
CA TYR A 15 -23.68 -3.29 -26.42
C TYR A 15 -24.58 -2.67 -25.32
N GLY A 16 -25.13 -1.49 -25.57
CA GLY A 16 -26.18 -0.88 -24.75
C GLY A 16 -25.74 -0.47 -23.34
N PHE A 17 -24.46 -0.10 -23.16
CA PHE A 17 -23.98 0.35 -21.87
C PHE A 17 -23.03 1.55 -21.94
N LEU A 18 -22.97 2.26 -20.82
CA LEU A 18 -21.94 3.24 -20.49
C LEU A 18 -21.40 2.93 -19.09
N ARG A 19 -20.18 3.39 -18.79
CA ARG A 19 -19.60 3.33 -17.46
C ARG A 19 -19.03 4.69 -17.08
N LEU A 20 -19.10 5.05 -15.81
CA LEU A 20 -18.34 6.17 -15.24
C LEU A 20 -17.39 5.61 -14.20
N GLY A 21 -16.11 5.92 -14.29
CA GLY A 21 -15.11 5.48 -13.33
C GLY A 21 -13.75 6.09 -13.58
N ASP A 22 -12.77 5.71 -12.76
CA ASP A 22 -11.38 6.12 -12.95
C ASP A 22 -10.88 5.67 -14.33
N ALA A 23 -10.25 6.58 -15.07
CA ALA A 23 -9.71 6.37 -16.42
C ALA A 23 -8.83 5.11 -16.55
N HIS A 24 -8.13 4.73 -15.47
CA HIS A 24 -7.18 3.63 -15.46
C HIS A 24 -7.68 2.39 -14.70
N ALA A 25 -8.90 2.43 -14.15
CA ALA A 25 -9.43 1.29 -13.41
C ALA A 25 -9.95 0.20 -14.35
N ASP A 26 -9.69 -1.06 -13.98
CA ASP A 26 -10.54 -2.16 -14.42
C ASP A 26 -11.93 -1.96 -13.82
N LEU A 27 -12.90 -1.63 -14.68
CA LEU A 27 -14.27 -1.35 -14.26
C LEU A 27 -15.07 -2.62 -13.92
N GLY A 28 -14.42 -3.80 -13.95
CA GLY A 28 -14.92 -5.06 -13.44
C GLY A 28 -16.12 -5.64 -14.22
N ASP A 29 -16.71 -6.70 -13.66
CA ASP A 29 -17.92 -7.32 -14.21
C ASP A 29 -19.14 -6.38 -13.99
N PRO A 30 -19.83 -5.95 -15.07
CA PRO A 30 -21.07 -5.18 -15.00
C PRO A 30 -22.11 -5.71 -13.99
N ARG A 31 -22.16 -7.04 -13.83
CA ARG A 31 -23.09 -7.74 -12.94
C ARG A 31 -22.82 -7.44 -11.47
N GLU A 32 -21.55 -7.29 -11.09
CA GLU A 32 -21.19 -6.95 -9.72
C GLU A 32 -21.57 -5.50 -9.39
N ALA A 33 -21.53 -4.58 -10.36
CA ALA A 33 -21.96 -3.20 -10.17
C ALA A 33 -23.48 -3.06 -9.92
N MET A 34 -24.29 -4.01 -10.40
CA MET A 34 -25.75 -4.06 -10.17
C MET A 34 -26.13 -4.84 -8.91
N ARG A 35 -25.19 -5.52 -8.25
CA ARG A 35 -25.48 -6.49 -7.19
C ARG A 35 -26.14 -5.82 -5.98
N GLY A 36 -27.29 -6.35 -5.56
CA GLY A 36 -28.04 -5.89 -4.39
C GLY A 36 -28.90 -4.66 -4.63
N GLN A 37 -28.88 -4.08 -5.83
CA GLN A 37 -29.71 -2.94 -6.18
C GLN A 37 -31.11 -3.40 -6.65
N VAL A 38 -32.10 -2.55 -6.42
CA VAL A 38 -33.49 -2.74 -6.89
C VAL A 38 -33.68 -2.20 -8.30
N ASN A 39 -32.89 -1.21 -8.69
CA ASN A 39 -32.90 -0.66 -10.04
C ASN A 39 -31.97 -1.47 -10.97
N GLY A 40 -32.38 -1.62 -12.23
CA GLY A 40 -31.60 -2.35 -13.24
C GLY A 40 -30.90 -1.46 -14.28
N LEU A 41 -30.94 -0.14 -14.11
CA LEU A 41 -30.45 0.82 -15.12
C LEU A 41 -29.15 1.52 -14.72
N CYS A 42 -28.89 1.67 -13.41
CA CYS A 42 -27.74 2.38 -12.86
C CYS A 42 -27.11 1.57 -11.71
N GLY A 43 -26.12 0.76 -12.07
CA GLY A 43 -25.31 -0.06 -11.18
C GLY A 43 -24.28 0.79 -10.45
N ALA A 44 -24.33 0.81 -9.12
CA ALA A 44 -23.39 1.58 -8.28
C ALA A 44 -22.91 0.83 -7.03
N ALA A 45 -23.01 -0.50 -7.03
CA ALA A 45 -22.62 -1.33 -5.89
C ALA A 45 -21.10 -1.41 -5.68
N ILE A 46 -20.31 -1.10 -6.72
CA ILE A 46 -18.85 -1.00 -6.62
C ILE A 46 -18.46 0.47 -6.43
N PRO A 47 -17.81 0.84 -5.32
CA PRO A 47 -17.35 2.21 -5.11
C PRO A 47 -16.45 2.69 -6.27
N GLY A 48 -16.71 3.91 -6.74
CA GLY A 48 -15.97 4.56 -7.82
C GLY A 48 -16.44 4.17 -9.22
N ILE A 49 -17.41 3.25 -9.36
CA ILE A 49 -17.88 2.76 -10.66
C ILE A 49 -19.40 2.93 -10.77
N LEU A 50 -19.85 3.54 -11.86
CA LEU A 50 -21.21 3.42 -12.36
C LEU A 50 -21.25 2.54 -13.60
N HIS A 51 -22.23 1.64 -13.67
CA HIS A 51 -22.60 0.91 -14.88
C HIS A 51 -24.01 1.30 -15.30
N LEU A 52 -24.16 1.82 -16.51
CA LEU A 52 -25.40 2.43 -16.99
C LEU A 52 -25.91 1.64 -18.19
N LYS A 53 -27.21 1.32 -18.20
CA LYS A 53 -27.89 0.72 -19.35
C LYS A 53 -28.49 1.83 -20.21
N THR A 54 -28.10 1.89 -21.47
CA THR A 54 -28.63 2.88 -22.41
C THR A 54 -29.85 2.36 -23.16
N GLY A 55 -30.61 3.26 -23.76
CA GLY A 55 -31.73 2.89 -24.63
C GLY A 55 -31.31 2.06 -25.85
N PRO A 56 -30.41 2.57 -26.72
CA PRO A 56 -30.00 1.86 -27.92
C PRO A 56 -28.89 0.85 -27.59
N MET A 57 -28.92 -0.30 -28.28
CA MET A 57 -27.85 -1.30 -28.21
C MET A 57 -26.56 -0.80 -28.85
N SER A 58 -26.68 -0.05 -29.94
CA SER A 58 -25.56 0.61 -30.60
C SER A 58 -26.04 1.93 -31.22
N GLY A 59 -25.19 2.96 -31.22
CA GLY A 59 -25.51 4.28 -31.79
C GLY A 59 -24.90 5.41 -30.98
N ASP A 60 -25.11 6.65 -31.41
CA ASP A 60 -24.68 7.82 -30.63
C ASP A 60 -25.75 8.15 -29.58
N VAL A 61 -25.32 8.33 -28.33
CA VAL A 61 -26.16 8.77 -27.23
C VAL A 61 -25.62 10.09 -26.72
N GLN A 62 -26.45 11.12 -26.66
CA GLN A 62 -26.10 12.39 -26.03
C GLN A 62 -26.06 12.19 -24.52
N VAL A 63 -24.92 12.45 -23.89
CA VAL A 63 -24.74 12.30 -22.44
C VAL A 63 -24.43 13.64 -21.82
N ARG A 64 -25.20 13.98 -20.79
CA ARG A 64 -24.95 15.15 -19.95
C ARG A 64 -24.73 14.76 -18.51
N VAL A 65 -23.75 15.36 -17.86
CA VAL A 65 -23.38 15.13 -16.48
C VAL A 65 -23.43 16.45 -15.71
N GLU A 66 -24.15 16.45 -14.59
CA GLU A 66 -24.39 17.65 -13.79
C GLU A 66 -24.07 17.42 -12.31
N LEU A 67 -23.48 18.43 -11.67
CA LEU A 67 -23.31 18.50 -10.22
C LEU A 67 -24.26 19.55 -9.63
N HIS A 68 -24.97 19.18 -8.57
CA HIS A 68 -25.94 20.01 -7.86
C HIS A 68 -25.61 20.07 -6.37
N THR A 69 -25.98 21.18 -5.73
CA THR A 69 -25.84 21.34 -4.26
C THR A 69 -26.89 20.58 -3.45
N ALA A 70 -28.00 20.20 -4.08
CA ALA A 70 -29.16 19.55 -3.46
C ALA A 70 -29.95 18.80 -4.53
N GLU A 71 -30.92 17.99 -4.12
CA GLU A 71 -31.77 17.19 -5.01
C GLU A 71 -32.39 18.05 -6.14
N PRO A 72 -32.09 17.75 -7.42
CA PRO A 72 -32.68 18.45 -8.55
C PRO A 72 -34.14 18.01 -8.77
N VAL A 73 -34.93 18.86 -9.43
CA VAL A 73 -36.30 18.52 -9.83
C VAL A 73 -36.26 17.53 -11.00
N VAL A 74 -37.10 16.49 -10.94
CA VAL A 74 -37.23 15.53 -12.04
C VAL A 74 -38.08 16.15 -13.15
N ALA A 75 -37.50 16.32 -14.33
CA ALA A 75 -38.23 16.80 -15.50
C ALA A 75 -39.07 15.68 -16.13
N ASP A 76 -40.29 16.00 -16.55
CA ASP A 76 -41.23 15.01 -17.11
C ASP A 76 -40.80 14.40 -18.44
N ILE A 77 -39.80 14.97 -19.11
CA ILE A 77 -39.30 14.52 -20.42
C ILE A 77 -38.70 13.12 -20.37
N TRP A 78 -38.19 12.71 -19.20
CA TRP A 78 -37.45 11.46 -19.05
C TRP A 78 -38.40 10.29 -18.84
N PRO A 79 -38.37 9.24 -19.68
CA PRO A 79 -39.26 8.09 -19.54
C PRO A 79 -38.89 7.21 -18.34
N ASP A 80 -37.59 7.04 -18.08
CA ASP A 80 -37.06 6.20 -17.00
C ASP A 80 -36.09 7.01 -16.14
N VAL A 81 -36.27 6.95 -14.82
CA VAL A 81 -35.45 7.68 -13.85
C VAL A 81 -35.19 6.77 -12.65
N VAL A 82 -33.91 6.53 -12.38
CA VAL A 82 -33.46 5.76 -11.21
C VAL A 82 -32.44 6.57 -10.42
N GLU A 83 -32.27 6.23 -9.16
CA GLU A 83 -31.27 6.85 -8.30
C GLU A 83 -30.51 5.82 -7.51
N ALA A 84 -29.21 6.01 -7.35
CA ALA A 84 -28.32 5.12 -6.61
C ALA A 84 -27.33 5.91 -5.74
N PRO A 85 -26.80 5.33 -4.65
CA PRO A 85 -25.66 5.88 -3.96
C PRO A 85 -24.40 5.72 -4.82
N PHE A 86 -23.56 6.75 -4.90
CA PHE A 86 -22.28 6.71 -5.59
C PHE A 86 -21.20 7.35 -4.71
N SER A 87 -20.08 6.66 -4.54
CA SER A 87 -18.93 7.16 -3.78
C SER A 87 -17.68 6.99 -4.60
N THR A 88 -16.87 8.04 -4.70
CA THR A 88 -15.61 8.00 -5.45
C THR A 88 -14.47 8.65 -4.67
N ARG A 89 -13.27 8.10 -4.84
CA ARG A 89 -12.00 8.70 -4.41
C ARG A 89 -11.15 9.16 -5.59
N ALA A 90 -11.58 8.85 -6.81
CA ALA A 90 -10.84 9.19 -8.02
C ALA A 90 -11.00 10.68 -8.33
N GLU A 91 -9.90 11.31 -8.75
CA GLU A 91 -9.87 12.70 -9.21
C GLU A 91 -10.03 12.79 -10.73
N ASN A 92 -9.81 11.69 -11.46
CA ASN A 92 -9.89 11.62 -12.92
C ASN A 92 -10.97 10.63 -13.36
N LEU A 93 -12.23 11.06 -13.31
CA LEU A 93 -13.33 10.25 -13.83
C LEU A 93 -13.48 10.43 -15.35
N MET A 94 -13.78 9.33 -16.02
CA MET A 94 -14.11 9.32 -17.44
C MET A 94 -15.39 8.53 -17.69
N LEU A 95 -16.17 9.01 -18.66
CA LEU A 95 -17.29 8.29 -19.22
C LEU A 95 -16.77 7.34 -20.30
N ALA A 96 -17.01 6.05 -20.15
CA ALA A 96 -16.52 5.01 -21.05
C ALA A 96 -17.67 4.22 -21.69
N ALA A 97 -17.58 4.05 -23.01
CA ALA A 97 -18.30 3.03 -23.75
C ALA A 97 -17.41 1.77 -23.89
N TYR A 98 -17.67 0.92 -24.89
CA TYR A 98 -16.87 -0.29 -25.13
C TYR A 98 -15.45 0.04 -25.63
N ASP A 99 -15.33 0.92 -26.61
CA ASP A 99 -14.09 1.26 -27.33
C ASP A 99 -13.77 2.76 -27.29
N ARG A 100 -14.53 3.54 -26.53
CA ARG A 100 -14.43 4.99 -26.46
C ARG A 100 -14.51 5.49 -25.03
N GLN A 101 -13.77 6.56 -24.74
CA GLN A 101 -13.84 7.29 -23.48
C GLN A 101 -13.99 8.79 -23.76
N GLU A 102 -14.73 9.47 -22.91
CA GLU A 102 -15.02 10.91 -22.96
C GLU A 102 -14.82 11.50 -21.56
N GLY A 103 -14.25 12.69 -21.48
CA GLY A 103 -13.91 13.34 -20.22
C GLY A 103 -12.85 14.43 -20.38
N PRO A 104 -12.33 14.94 -19.25
CA PRO A 104 -12.60 14.51 -17.88
C PRO A 104 -14.04 14.83 -17.41
N VAL A 105 -14.51 14.10 -16.41
CA VAL A 105 -15.70 14.44 -15.63
C VAL A 105 -15.23 14.92 -14.26
N ASP A 106 -15.13 16.23 -14.09
CA ASP A 106 -14.51 16.87 -12.92
C ASP A 106 -15.40 16.86 -11.66
N LEU A 107 -15.90 15.67 -11.28
CA LEU A 107 -16.66 15.46 -10.06
C LEU A 107 -15.69 15.30 -8.88
N PRO A 108 -15.74 16.17 -7.85
CA PRO A 108 -14.83 16.06 -6.71
C PRO A 108 -14.99 14.72 -5.96
N PRO A 109 -13.91 14.15 -5.38
CA PRO A 109 -14.00 12.99 -4.51
C PRO A 109 -15.03 13.19 -3.38
N GLY A 110 -15.88 12.19 -3.16
CA GLY A 110 -16.97 12.33 -2.19
C GLY A 110 -18.04 11.24 -2.26
N ASN A 111 -19.09 11.45 -1.48
CA ASN A 111 -20.30 10.63 -1.45
C ASN A 111 -21.47 11.41 -2.04
N TYR A 112 -22.12 10.83 -3.03
CA TYR A 112 -23.19 11.44 -3.78
C TYR A 112 -24.39 10.50 -3.87
N ARG A 113 -25.55 11.08 -4.10
CA ARG A 113 -26.61 10.41 -4.82
C ARG A 113 -26.47 10.76 -6.29
N VAL A 114 -26.56 9.74 -7.13
CA VAL A 114 -26.65 9.92 -8.58
C VAL A 114 -28.08 9.62 -9.02
N ARG A 115 -28.64 10.48 -9.87
CA ARG A 115 -29.84 10.20 -10.66
C ARG A 115 -29.43 9.91 -12.09
N TYR A 116 -29.91 8.80 -12.60
CA TYR A 116 -29.77 8.42 -14.00
C TYR A 116 -31.13 8.52 -14.68
N CYS A 117 -31.24 9.48 -15.61
CA CYS A 117 -32.40 9.65 -16.45
C CYS A 117 -32.11 9.04 -17.83
N ALA A 118 -32.72 7.89 -18.11
CA ALA A 118 -32.51 7.17 -19.36
C ALA A 118 -33.55 7.60 -20.41
N GLY A 119 -33.07 7.91 -21.61
CA GLY A 119 -33.87 8.18 -22.80
C GLY A 119 -33.46 7.30 -23.98
N GLY A 120 -34.11 7.51 -25.13
CA GLY A 120 -33.82 6.75 -26.35
C GLY A 120 -32.52 7.16 -27.04
N ASP A 121 -32.26 8.46 -27.13
CA ASP A 121 -31.11 9.08 -27.82
C ASP A 121 -30.29 10.00 -26.92
N ALA A 122 -30.82 10.33 -25.74
CA ALA A 122 -30.16 11.16 -24.74
C ALA A 122 -30.24 10.53 -23.35
N THR A 123 -29.31 10.89 -22.49
CA THR A 123 -29.32 10.51 -21.08
C THR A 123 -28.66 11.57 -20.21
N LEU A 124 -29.08 11.63 -18.95
CA LEU A 124 -28.62 12.64 -17.99
C LEU A 124 -28.22 11.97 -16.67
N LEU A 125 -27.03 12.33 -16.19
CA LEU A 125 -26.55 12.02 -14.84
C LEU A 125 -26.57 13.28 -14.00
N GLN A 126 -27.21 13.24 -12.83
CA GLN A 126 -27.20 14.34 -11.87
C GLN A 126 -26.68 13.87 -10.52
N PHE A 127 -25.65 14.53 -10.01
CA PHE A 127 -25.02 14.25 -8.73
C PHE A 127 -25.38 15.32 -7.71
N TRP A 128 -25.66 14.92 -6.47
CA TRP A 128 -25.73 15.84 -5.33
C TRP A 128 -25.31 15.14 -4.03
N PRO A 129 -24.81 15.87 -3.02
CA PRO A 129 -24.46 15.28 -1.74
C PRO A 129 -25.69 14.72 -1.03
N ALA A 130 -25.80 13.39 -1.00
CA ALA A 130 -26.86 12.66 -0.29
C ALA A 130 -26.48 11.18 -0.14
N THR A 131 -27.15 10.49 0.77
CA THR A 131 -26.99 9.05 1.01
C THR A 131 -28.34 8.33 0.86
N GLY A 132 -28.35 7.00 1.01
CA GLY A 132 -29.56 6.17 1.00
C GLY A 132 -29.50 5.02 0.00
N ALA A 133 -30.46 4.10 0.10
CA ALA A 133 -30.58 2.96 -0.81
C ALA A 133 -31.00 3.40 -2.22
N ASP A 134 -30.71 2.58 -3.22
CA ASP A 134 -31.15 2.87 -4.58
C ASP A 134 -32.69 2.79 -4.71
N ARG A 135 -33.25 3.53 -5.67
CA ARG A 135 -34.70 3.56 -5.91
C ARG A 135 -35.02 3.79 -7.38
N ILE A 136 -36.18 3.28 -7.79
CA ILE A 136 -36.80 3.60 -9.09
C ILE A 136 -37.73 4.80 -8.85
N VAL A 137 -37.47 5.91 -9.52
CA VAL A 137 -38.24 7.17 -9.37
C VAL A 137 -39.35 7.25 -10.40
N LYS A 138 -39.05 6.86 -11.65
CA LYS A 138 -39.99 6.81 -12.76
C LYS A 138 -39.63 5.64 -13.66
N GLN A 139 -40.63 4.93 -14.18
CA GLN A 139 -40.44 3.74 -15.00
C GLN A 139 -41.41 3.73 -16.17
N SER A 140 -40.88 3.51 -17.38
CA SER A 140 -41.62 3.17 -18.57
C SER A 140 -41.76 1.65 -18.70
N ARG A 141 -42.77 1.17 -19.45
CA ARG A 141 -42.98 -0.27 -19.66
C ARG A 141 -41.96 -0.92 -20.61
N ASP A 142 -41.12 -0.12 -21.26
CA ASP A 142 -40.20 -0.57 -22.30
C ASP A 142 -38.86 -0.98 -21.67
N ILE A 143 -37.83 -0.14 -21.81
CA ILE A 143 -36.45 -0.49 -21.47
C ILE A 143 -36.26 -0.58 -19.94
N GLY A 144 -36.82 0.35 -19.16
CA GLY A 144 -36.77 0.28 -17.70
C GLY A 144 -37.52 -0.93 -17.13
N GLY A 145 -38.69 -1.26 -17.70
CA GLY A 145 -39.46 -2.48 -17.44
C GLY A 145 -38.61 -3.76 -17.48
N TYR A 146 -37.95 -3.98 -18.61
CA TYR A 146 -37.15 -5.18 -18.85
C TYR A 146 -35.93 -5.27 -17.90
N TRP A 147 -35.12 -4.21 -17.83
CA TRP A 147 -33.85 -4.26 -17.11
C TRP A 147 -34.01 -4.36 -15.59
N HIS A 148 -35.05 -3.77 -15.01
CA HIS A 148 -35.34 -3.91 -13.57
C HIS A 148 -35.63 -5.37 -13.17
N GLY A 149 -36.15 -6.19 -14.09
CA GLY A 149 -36.36 -7.62 -13.86
C GLY A 149 -35.10 -8.47 -14.08
N VAL A 150 -34.34 -8.18 -15.14
CA VAL A 150 -33.22 -9.02 -15.60
C VAL A 150 -31.93 -8.82 -14.80
N GLU A 151 -31.61 -7.58 -14.43
CA GLU A 151 -30.34 -7.25 -13.75
C GLU A 151 -30.42 -7.39 -12.24
N ARG A 152 -31.58 -7.83 -11.70
CA ARG A 152 -31.74 -8.01 -10.27
C ARG A 152 -30.88 -9.16 -9.78
N GLN A 153 -29.70 -8.83 -9.27
CA GLN A 153 -28.85 -9.78 -8.58
C GLN A 153 -28.98 -9.59 -7.08
N PRO A 154 -29.20 -10.68 -6.32
CA PRO A 154 -29.26 -10.58 -4.88
C PRO A 154 -27.92 -10.07 -4.33
N ALA A 155 -28.00 -9.27 -3.26
CA ALA A 155 -26.84 -8.95 -2.46
C ALA A 155 -26.19 -10.26 -1.99
N LEU A 156 -24.86 -10.24 -1.83
CA LEU A 156 -24.15 -11.39 -1.27
C LEU A 156 -24.71 -11.70 0.11
N THR A 157 -24.93 -12.98 0.36
CA THR A 157 -25.22 -13.46 1.70
C THR A 157 -23.99 -13.25 2.60
N ARG A 158 -24.23 -13.24 3.93
CA ARG A 158 -23.14 -13.15 4.90
C ARG A 158 -22.09 -14.25 4.72
N ALA A 159 -22.52 -15.47 4.37
CA ALA A 159 -21.64 -16.60 4.14
C ALA A 159 -20.74 -16.37 2.91
N GLU A 160 -21.33 -16.01 1.77
CA GLU A 160 -20.57 -15.72 0.54
C GLU A 160 -19.58 -14.57 0.73
N LEU A 161 -19.97 -13.53 1.49
CA LEU A 161 -19.08 -12.42 1.81
C LEU A 161 -17.90 -12.89 2.69
N ALA A 162 -18.16 -13.74 3.69
CA ALA A 162 -17.12 -14.29 4.55
C ALA A 162 -16.12 -15.16 3.76
N ASP A 163 -16.61 -15.97 2.82
CA ASP A 163 -15.77 -16.79 1.95
C ASP A 163 -14.90 -15.94 1.02
N ARG A 164 -15.47 -14.90 0.40
CA ARG A 164 -14.70 -13.94 -0.43
C ARG A 164 -13.62 -13.23 0.38
N ILE A 165 -13.94 -12.78 1.60
CA ILE A 165 -12.97 -12.13 2.50
C ILE A 165 -11.84 -13.10 2.85
N THR A 166 -12.17 -14.35 3.15
CA THR A 166 -11.19 -15.41 3.45
C THR A 166 -10.26 -15.64 2.26
N GLY A 167 -10.82 -15.82 1.05
CA GLY A 167 -10.01 -15.97 -0.16
C GLY A 167 -9.11 -14.77 -0.48
N LEU A 168 -9.56 -13.54 -0.22
CA LEU A 168 -8.73 -12.34 -0.35
C LEU A 168 -7.59 -12.31 0.67
N ARG A 169 -7.84 -12.74 1.90
CA ARG A 169 -6.80 -12.84 2.95
C ARG A 169 -5.76 -13.88 2.60
N THR A 170 -6.17 -15.06 2.13
CA THR A 170 -5.26 -16.11 1.67
C THR A 170 -4.36 -15.62 0.54
N ARG A 171 -4.93 -15.06 -0.54
CA ARG A 171 -4.14 -14.51 -1.66
C ARG A 171 -3.19 -13.38 -1.25
N ARG A 172 -3.58 -12.58 -0.26
CA ARG A 172 -2.71 -11.54 0.28
C ARG A 172 -1.54 -12.15 1.06
N ALA A 173 -1.81 -13.17 1.87
CA ALA A 173 -0.77 -13.88 2.62
C ALA A 173 0.22 -14.57 1.68
N GLU A 174 -0.27 -15.27 0.65
CA GLU A 174 0.55 -15.88 -0.41
C GLU A 174 1.45 -14.84 -1.08
N ARG A 175 0.90 -13.72 -1.56
CA ARG A 175 1.72 -12.66 -2.16
C ARG A 175 2.76 -12.07 -1.20
N LEU A 176 2.41 -11.90 0.08
CA LEU A 176 3.36 -11.41 1.07
C LEU A 176 4.50 -12.42 1.32
N GLN A 177 4.19 -13.71 1.26
CA GLN A 177 5.19 -14.77 1.33
C GLN A 177 6.09 -14.75 0.08
N ASP A 178 5.51 -14.69 -1.12
CA ASP A 178 6.26 -14.58 -2.38
C ASP A 178 7.20 -13.38 -2.35
N TYR A 179 6.71 -12.19 -1.94
CA TYR A 179 7.55 -11.00 -1.78
C TYR A 179 8.66 -11.17 -0.75
N ALA A 180 8.41 -11.89 0.35
CA ALA A 180 9.43 -12.15 1.36
C ALA A 180 10.49 -13.13 0.84
N GLU A 181 10.10 -14.14 0.05
CA GLU A 181 11.03 -15.07 -0.58
C GLU A 181 11.87 -14.40 -1.66
N ASP A 182 11.26 -13.61 -2.55
CA ASP A 182 11.96 -12.82 -3.56
C ASP A 182 12.94 -11.84 -2.90
N HIS A 183 12.50 -11.15 -1.85
CA HIS A 183 13.37 -10.25 -1.09
C HIS A 183 14.55 -11.00 -0.47
N LEU A 184 14.35 -12.19 0.11
CA LEU A 184 15.44 -13.02 0.61
C LEU A 184 16.39 -13.45 -0.52
N TYR A 185 15.85 -13.81 -1.69
CA TYR A 185 16.65 -14.17 -2.86
C TYR A 185 17.54 -13.02 -3.32
N ASP A 186 16.99 -11.80 -3.37
CA ASP A 186 17.70 -10.59 -3.77
C ASP A 186 18.82 -10.24 -2.78
N ILE A 187 18.54 -10.19 -1.48
CA ILE A 187 19.55 -9.80 -0.47
C ILE A 187 20.69 -10.82 -0.37
N TRP A 188 20.40 -12.11 -0.57
CA TRP A 188 21.39 -13.20 -0.53
C TRP A 188 21.97 -13.53 -1.92
N GLN A 189 21.70 -12.71 -2.94
CA GLN A 189 22.19 -12.89 -4.32
C GLN A 189 21.99 -14.30 -4.86
N GLY A 190 20.81 -14.86 -4.62
CA GLY A 190 20.39 -16.20 -5.04
C GLY A 190 20.92 -17.37 -4.22
N ARG A 191 21.71 -17.12 -3.17
CA ARG A 191 22.21 -18.16 -2.24
C ARG A 191 21.61 -17.97 -0.86
N VAL A 192 20.29 -18.16 -0.77
CA VAL A 192 19.55 -18.04 0.50
C VAL A 192 19.95 -19.16 1.46
N PRO A 193 20.35 -18.86 2.71
CA PRO A 193 20.69 -19.88 3.69
C PRO A 193 19.49 -20.73 4.11
N ASP A 194 19.74 -21.99 4.45
CA ASP A 194 18.76 -22.88 5.08
C ASP A 194 18.56 -22.57 6.58
N ASP A 195 19.54 -21.93 7.22
CA ASP A 195 19.45 -21.58 8.65
C ASP A 195 18.43 -20.44 8.86
N PRO A 196 17.35 -20.68 9.64
CA PRO A 196 16.32 -19.67 9.88
C PRO A 196 16.86 -18.42 10.60
N ARG A 197 17.91 -18.55 11.43
CA ARG A 197 18.53 -17.42 12.13
C ARG A 197 19.16 -16.44 11.15
N LEU A 198 19.79 -16.95 10.08
CA LEU A 198 20.39 -16.14 9.02
C LEU A 198 19.33 -15.49 8.15
N ARG A 199 18.25 -16.21 7.84
CA ARG A 199 17.11 -15.66 7.10
C ARG A 199 16.44 -14.52 7.86
N GLU A 200 16.25 -14.68 9.17
CA GLU A 200 15.69 -13.64 10.06
C GLU A 200 16.63 -12.43 10.19
N ALA A 201 17.95 -12.67 10.26
CA ALA A 201 18.94 -11.59 10.32
C ALA A 201 19.04 -10.75 9.03
N GLY A 202 18.44 -11.23 7.93
CA GLY A 202 18.15 -10.46 6.74
C GLY A 202 19.37 -9.80 6.10
N TRP A 203 19.23 -8.54 5.72
CA TRP A 203 20.21 -7.79 4.92
C TRP A 203 21.58 -7.69 5.60
N SER A 204 21.61 -7.45 6.91
CA SER A 204 22.86 -7.25 7.65
C SER A 204 23.72 -8.51 7.66
N ALA A 205 23.11 -9.68 7.89
CA ALA A 205 23.81 -10.96 7.79
C ALA A 205 24.21 -11.30 6.35
N ALA A 206 23.34 -11.05 5.37
CA ALA A 206 23.63 -11.28 3.95
C ALA A 206 24.84 -10.46 3.48
N ARG A 207 24.90 -9.19 3.89
CA ARG A 207 26.00 -8.28 3.58
C ARG A 207 27.31 -8.73 4.22
N LEU A 208 27.31 -9.07 5.51
CA LEU A 208 28.53 -9.53 6.18
C LEU A 208 28.98 -10.89 5.64
N SER A 209 28.05 -11.76 5.24
CA SER A 209 28.35 -13.08 4.66
C SER A 209 29.08 -13.00 3.32
N GLN A 210 28.88 -11.91 2.55
CA GLN A 210 29.66 -11.65 1.34
C GLN A 210 31.14 -11.36 1.63
N LEU A 211 31.44 -10.84 2.82
CA LEU A 211 32.81 -10.52 3.25
C LEU A 211 33.46 -11.70 3.99
N ASP A 212 32.73 -12.31 4.92
CA ASP A 212 33.21 -13.42 5.75
C ASP A 212 32.03 -14.33 6.19
N PRO A 213 31.69 -15.37 5.42
CA PRO A 213 30.56 -16.25 5.73
C PRO A 213 30.80 -17.08 7.01
N ASP A 214 32.04 -17.42 7.31
CA ASP A 214 32.41 -18.20 8.50
C ASP A 214 32.21 -17.37 9.77
N LEU A 215 32.50 -16.07 9.73
CA LEU A 215 32.23 -15.15 10.85
C LEU A 215 30.74 -15.03 11.12
N VAL A 216 29.90 -14.96 10.07
CA VAL A 216 28.44 -14.89 10.25
C VAL A 216 27.89 -16.17 10.88
N ALA A 217 28.36 -17.34 10.43
CA ALA A 217 28.00 -18.62 11.05
C ALA A 217 28.42 -18.67 12.52
N ALA A 218 29.65 -18.26 12.83
CA ALA A 218 30.15 -18.18 14.20
C ALA A 218 29.32 -17.23 15.09
N LEU A 219 28.90 -16.07 14.55
CA LEU A 219 28.00 -15.16 15.26
C LEU A 219 26.60 -15.75 15.47
N ALA A 220 26.10 -16.54 14.51
CA ALA A 220 24.81 -17.22 14.64
C ALA A 220 24.84 -18.27 15.75
N ASP A 221 25.97 -18.94 15.99
CA ASP A 221 26.15 -19.93 17.06
C ASP A 221 26.61 -19.31 18.39
N ALA A 222 27.14 -18.09 18.37
CA ALA A 222 27.52 -17.35 19.57
C ALA A 222 26.30 -17.02 20.45
N GLY A 223 26.50 -17.07 21.76
CA GLY A 223 25.51 -16.60 22.73
C GLY A 223 25.40 -15.08 22.74
N ASP A 224 24.31 -14.60 23.34
CA ASP A 224 23.97 -13.18 23.44
C ASP A 224 25.12 -12.33 24.02
N GLU A 225 25.84 -12.85 25.03
CA GLU A 225 26.98 -12.17 25.65
C GLU A 225 28.13 -11.94 24.66
N GLN A 226 28.50 -12.97 23.88
CA GLN A 226 29.53 -12.83 22.86
C GLN A 226 29.09 -11.88 21.74
N ARG A 227 27.83 -11.94 21.30
CA ARG A 227 27.30 -11.02 20.27
C ARG A 227 27.35 -9.56 20.74
N ARG A 228 26.99 -9.27 21.99
CA ARG A 228 27.12 -7.93 22.59
C ARG A 228 28.56 -7.47 22.63
N ALA A 229 29.48 -8.34 23.03
CA ALA A 229 30.89 -8.00 23.10
C ALA A 229 31.45 -7.65 21.71
N VAL A 230 31.08 -8.41 20.67
CA VAL A 230 31.45 -8.11 19.28
C VAL A 230 30.81 -6.82 18.78
N ALA A 231 29.51 -6.61 19.04
CA ALA A 231 28.81 -5.39 18.65
C ALA A 231 29.45 -4.16 19.30
N ALA A 232 29.74 -4.19 20.59
CA ALA A 232 30.41 -3.11 21.29
C ALA A 232 31.83 -2.85 20.75
N TRP A 233 32.56 -3.90 20.39
CA TRP A 233 33.88 -3.78 19.76
C TRP A 233 33.82 -3.11 18.37
N ALA A 234 32.76 -3.39 17.60
CA ALA A 234 32.54 -2.78 16.29
C ALA A 234 32.10 -1.32 16.44
N VAL A 235 31.15 -1.04 17.34
CA VAL A 235 30.70 0.33 17.66
C VAL A 235 31.84 1.19 18.18
N GLU A 236 32.74 0.66 19.00
CA GLU A 236 33.94 1.40 19.46
C GLU A 236 34.79 1.90 18.29
N ARG A 237 34.93 1.12 17.21
CA ARG A 237 35.65 1.53 15.99
C ARG A 237 34.90 2.59 15.20
N ILE A 238 33.58 2.44 15.08
CA ILE A 238 32.72 3.42 14.42
C ILE A 238 32.84 4.78 15.14
N LEU A 239 32.75 4.78 16.47
CA LEU A 239 32.94 5.97 17.30
C LEU A 239 34.36 6.52 17.19
N GLY A 240 35.38 5.67 17.13
CA GLY A 240 36.78 6.06 16.96
C GLY A 240 37.05 6.78 15.64
N GLN A 241 36.51 6.24 14.55
CA GLN A 241 36.59 6.87 13.21
C GLN A 241 35.86 8.21 13.16
N ALA A 242 34.77 8.35 13.92
CA ALA A 242 34.04 9.61 14.07
C ALA A 242 34.69 10.58 15.09
N GLY A 243 35.80 10.22 15.73
CA GLY A 243 36.46 11.05 16.74
C GLY A 243 35.70 11.19 18.06
N LEU A 244 34.72 10.32 18.33
CA LEU A 244 33.79 10.44 19.47
C LEU A 244 34.27 9.74 20.75
N LEU A 245 35.33 8.92 20.69
CA LEU A 245 35.82 8.19 21.87
C LEU A 245 36.30 9.10 23.01
N GLY A 246 36.68 10.35 22.71
CA GLY A 246 37.05 11.34 23.73
C GLY A 246 35.88 11.94 24.48
N HIS A 247 34.63 11.67 24.05
CA HIS A 247 33.46 12.26 24.66
C HIS A 247 33.11 11.54 25.98
N PRO A 248 32.76 12.25 27.09
CA PRO A 248 32.50 11.63 28.39
C PRO A 248 31.44 10.52 28.41
N TRP A 249 30.47 10.54 27.50
CA TRP A 249 29.43 9.51 27.42
C TRP A 249 29.89 8.25 26.68
N ALA A 250 30.93 8.31 25.84
CA ALA A 250 31.30 7.21 24.94
C ALA A 250 31.74 5.95 25.70
N ALA A 251 32.61 6.11 26.70
CA ALA A 251 33.06 4.99 27.53
C ALA A 251 31.91 4.36 28.34
N VAL A 252 31.02 5.19 28.88
CA VAL A 252 29.85 4.74 29.65
C VAL A 252 28.86 4.00 28.75
N ALA A 253 28.62 4.50 27.54
CA ALA A 253 27.72 3.89 26.57
C ALA A 253 28.26 2.54 26.05
N LEU A 254 29.56 2.45 25.74
CA LEU A 254 30.19 1.19 25.32
C LEU A 254 30.19 0.14 26.44
N ALA A 255 30.39 0.55 27.69
CA ALA A 255 30.25 -0.35 28.84
C ALA A 255 28.81 -0.84 28.99
N ALA A 256 27.82 0.07 28.91
CA ALA A 256 26.42 -0.29 28.98
C ALA A 256 26.02 -1.28 27.88
N LEU A 257 26.49 -1.06 26.64
CA LEU A 257 26.24 -1.98 25.52
C LEU A 257 26.83 -3.39 25.77
N ARG A 258 28.06 -3.48 26.30
CA ARG A 258 28.69 -4.77 26.66
C ARG A 258 27.89 -5.51 27.73
N ASP A 259 27.49 -4.77 28.75
CA ASP A 259 26.79 -5.32 29.92
C ASP A 259 25.30 -5.57 29.67
N GLY A 260 24.78 -5.22 28.48
CA GLY A 260 23.35 -5.33 28.14
C GLY A 260 22.48 -4.35 28.95
N MET A 261 23.06 -3.25 29.40
CA MET A 261 22.40 -2.22 30.18
C MET A 261 21.84 -1.12 29.27
N PRO A 262 20.78 -0.40 29.70
CA PRO A 262 20.27 0.75 28.95
C PRO A 262 21.34 1.80 28.70
N LEU A 263 21.36 2.37 27.49
CA LEU A 263 22.27 3.46 27.16
C LEU A 263 21.97 4.74 27.96
N PRO A 264 23.00 5.58 28.20
CA PRO A 264 22.84 6.89 28.81
C PRO A 264 21.98 7.84 27.94
N ASP A 265 21.36 8.85 28.57
CA ASP A 265 20.39 9.82 28.00
C ASP A 265 20.57 10.12 26.50
N GLU A 266 19.78 9.42 25.67
CA GLU A 266 19.81 9.56 24.21
C GLU A 266 19.58 11.00 23.75
N GLY A 267 18.61 11.68 24.36
CA GLY A 267 18.33 13.06 24.04
C GLY A 267 19.52 13.96 24.36
N GLY A 268 20.22 13.70 25.47
CA GLY A 268 21.43 14.39 25.87
C GLY A 268 22.58 14.19 24.90
N ILE A 269 22.81 12.94 24.47
CA ILE A 269 23.87 12.59 23.52
C ILE A 269 23.61 13.24 22.16
N ARG A 270 22.40 13.11 21.60
CA ARG A 270 22.06 13.69 20.29
C ARG A 270 22.18 15.23 20.30
N ARG A 271 21.77 15.90 21.39
CA ARG A 271 21.93 17.36 21.54
C ARG A 271 23.39 17.79 21.55
N SER A 272 24.28 16.99 22.13
CA SER A 272 25.72 17.30 22.19
C SER A 272 26.42 17.29 20.82
N LEU A 273 25.79 16.73 19.80
CA LEU A 273 26.37 16.53 18.45
C LEU A 273 25.64 17.31 17.34
N SER A 274 24.81 18.29 17.70
CA SER A 274 23.79 18.95 16.84
C SER A 274 24.22 19.56 15.50
N HIS A 275 25.51 19.50 15.14
CA HIS A 275 26.05 20.08 13.91
C HIS A 275 26.98 19.14 13.10
N ASP A 276 27.15 17.88 13.50
CA ASP A 276 28.03 16.92 12.82
C ASP A 276 27.25 15.68 12.36
N GLN A 277 27.04 15.58 11.05
CA GLN A 277 26.30 14.48 10.42
C GLN A 277 27.02 13.12 10.54
N ALA A 278 28.36 13.10 10.47
CA ALA A 278 29.12 11.87 10.61
C ALA A 278 29.07 11.35 12.06
N ALA A 279 29.12 12.27 13.02
CA ALA A 279 28.90 11.95 14.43
C ALA A 279 27.47 11.46 14.70
N GLY A 280 26.47 12.07 14.06
CA GLY A 280 25.07 11.66 14.15
C GLY A 280 24.85 10.21 13.74
N LEU A 281 25.38 9.80 12.59
CA LEU A 281 25.30 8.41 12.12
C LEU A 281 26.03 7.43 13.04
N ALA A 282 27.21 7.79 13.56
CA ALA A 282 27.94 6.92 14.48
C ALA A 282 27.19 6.70 15.81
N VAL A 283 26.44 7.71 16.27
CA VAL A 283 25.58 7.60 17.45
C VAL A 283 24.31 6.81 17.16
N GLU A 284 23.74 6.93 15.97
CA GLU A 284 22.62 6.10 15.54
C GLU A 284 22.98 4.60 15.60
N GLU A 285 24.16 4.21 15.13
CA GLU A 285 24.62 2.82 15.23
C GLU A 285 24.78 2.33 16.67
N LEU A 286 25.28 3.17 17.57
CA LEU A 286 25.35 2.86 18.99
C LEU A 286 23.95 2.57 19.55
N PHE A 287 22.94 3.37 19.18
CA PHE A 287 21.56 3.17 19.61
C PHE A 287 20.92 1.94 18.97
N ASN A 288 21.13 1.70 17.68
CA ASN A 288 20.61 0.50 17.01
C ASN A 288 21.17 -0.77 17.65
N ALA A 289 22.48 -0.84 17.86
CA ALA A 289 23.13 -1.95 18.57
C ALA A 289 22.61 -2.15 20.00
N ALA A 290 22.18 -1.06 20.67
CA ALA A 290 21.65 -1.11 22.03
C ALA A 290 20.12 -1.32 22.13
N VAL A 291 19.35 -1.08 21.06
CA VAL A 291 17.93 -1.46 21.01
C VAL A 291 17.82 -2.95 20.67
N GLY A 292 18.73 -3.44 19.84
CA GLY A 292 18.82 -4.82 19.38
C GLY A 292 19.77 -5.72 20.19
N ILE A 293 19.91 -5.47 21.50
CA ILE A 293 20.95 -5.98 22.43
C ILE A 293 21.36 -7.47 22.32
N ASN A 294 20.62 -8.34 21.63
CA ASN A 294 20.93 -9.77 21.50
C ASN A 294 20.76 -10.36 20.08
N THR A 295 20.38 -9.59 19.06
CA THR A 295 20.03 -10.21 17.77
C THR A 295 21.25 -10.36 16.86
N LEU A 296 21.19 -11.38 16.01
CA LEU A 296 22.20 -11.61 14.98
C LEU A 296 22.23 -10.46 13.95
N THR A 297 21.09 -9.79 13.72
CA THR A 297 20.97 -8.65 12.81
C THR A 297 21.90 -7.52 13.23
N ASP A 298 21.83 -7.11 14.49
CA ASP A 298 22.48 -5.89 14.98
C ASP A 298 23.99 -6.05 15.09
N VAL A 299 24.46 -7.24 15.51
CA VAL A 299 25.90 -7.53 15.53
C VAL A 299 26.47 -7.61 14.12
N CYS A 300 25.75 -8.22 13.17
CA CYS A 300 26.18 -8.26 11.77
C CYS A 300 26.19 -6.86 11.15
N GLU A 301 25.21 -6.02 11.47
CA GLU A 301 25.13 -4.63 11.00
C GLU A 301 26.29 -3.80 11.52
N ALA A 302 26.54 -3.82 12.84
CA ALA A 302 27.63 -3.08 13.45
C ALA A 302 29.00 -3.47 12.86
N VAL A 303 29.24 -4.78 12.65
CA VAL A 303 30.49 -5.27 12.04
C VAL A 303 30.58 -4.86 10.57
N ALA A 304 29.50 -4.99 9.79
CA ALA A 304 29.48 -4.60 8.39
C ALA A 304 29.76 -3.11 8.21
N ILE A 305 29.14 -2.24 9.02
CA ILE A 305 29.34 -0.80 8.98
C ILE A 305 30.76 -0.42 9.40
N ALA A 306 31.29 -1.06 10.45
CA ALA A 306 32.68 -0.86 10.83
C ALA A 306 33.65 -1.25 9.69
N ALA A 307 33.35 -2.32 8.96
CA ALA A 307 34.13 -2.78 7.82
C ALA A 307 34.04 -1.80 6.63
N ASP A 308 32.85 -1.29 6.29
CA ASP A 308 32.66 -0.33 5.19
C ASP A 308 33.39 0.99 5.41
N ARG A 309 33.41 1.47 6.67
CA ARG A 309 34.03 2.74 7.04
C ARG A 309 35.54 2.60 7.21
N ALA A 310 36.06 1.37 7.31
CA ALA A 310 37.48 1.13 7.38
C ALA A 310 38.12 1.25 5.98
N PRO A 311 39.34 1.80 5.87
CA PRO A 311 40.08 1.82 4.61
C PRO A 311 40.44 0.41 4.10
N ALA A 312 40.37 -0.59 4.98
CA ALA A 312 40.70 -1.99 4.74
C ALA A 312 39.71 -2.88 5.54
N PRO A 313 38.56 -3.27 4.95
CA PRO A 313 37.52 -4.07 5.61
C PRO A 313 38.05 -5.36 6.26
N GLU A 314 39.02 -6.03 5.62
CA GLU A 314 39.66 -7.24 6.09
C GLU A 314 40.38 -7.09 7.44
N LEU A 315 40.84 -5.88 7.77
CA LEU A 315 41.44 -5.58 9.08
C LEU A 315 40.39 -5.56 10.19
N VAL A 316 39.16 -5.15 9.88
CA VAL A 316 38.05 -5.21 10.84
C VAL A 316 37.69 -6.67 11.10
N LEU A 317 37.52 -7.47 10.05
CA LEU A 317 37.16 -8.89 10.17
C LEU A 317 38.25 -9.68 10.91
N THR A 318 39.52 -9.46 10.54
CA THR A 318 40.67 -10.05 11.24
C THR A 318 40.73 -9.57 12.70
N GLY A 319 40.44 -8.30 12.94
CA GLY A 319 40.37 -7.72 14.27
C GLY A 319 39.31 -8.38 15.17
N VAL A 320 38.12 -8.69 14.61
CA VAL A 320 37.08 -9.42 15.36
C VAL A 320 37.61 -10.79 15.77
N ARG A 321 38.21 -11.54 14.84
CA ARG A 321 38.75 -12.88 15.12
C ARG A 321 39.89 -12.87 16.14
N GLN A 322 40.71 -11.83 16.13
CA GLN A 322 41.80 -11.66 17.11
C GLN A 322 41.28 -11.26 18.50
N ALA A 323 40.26 -10.40 18.55
CA ALA A 323 39.66 -9.96 19.81
C ALA A 323 38.78 -11.05 20.45
N PHE A 324 38.18 -11.92 19.63
CA PHE A 324 37.25 -12.97 20.05
C PHE A 324 37.68 -14.34 19.50
N PRO A 325 38.83 -14.88 19.95
CA PRO A 325 39.36 -16.14 19.41
C PRO A 325 38.46 -17.34 19.69
N ASP A 326 37.66 -17.28 20.75
CA ASP A 326 36.72 -18.34 21.13
C ASP A 326 35.50 -18.41 20.20
N LEU A 327 35.24 -17.36 19.42
CA LEU A 327 34.18 -17.33 18.41
C LEU A 327 34.52 -18.25 17.21
N VAL A 328 35.81 -18.49 16.95
CA VAL A 328 36.30 -19.19 15.74
C VAL A 328 36.72 -20.64 16.04
N ARG A 329 36.75 -21.06 17.32
CA ARG A 329 37.17 -22.41 17.74
C ARG A 329 36.02 -23.40 17.90
N GLY A 330 34.78 -22.97 17.66
CA GLY A 330 33.56 -23.79 17.71
C GLY A 330 33.33 -24.56 16.42
#